data_AF-A0AA92IYM1-F1
#
_entry.id   AF-A0AA92IYM1-F1
#
_cell.length_a   1.000
_cell.length_b   1.000
_cell.length_c   1.000
_cell.angle_alpha   90.00
_cell.angle_beta   90.00
_cell.angle_gamma   90.00
#
_symmetry.space_group_name_H-M   'P 1'
#
loop_
_entity.id
_entity.type
_entity.pdbx_description
1 polymer ?
#
loop_
_entity_poly.entity_id
_entity_poly.type
_entity_poly.pdbx_seq_one_letter_code
_entity_poly.pdbx_strand_id
1 'polypeptide(L)'
;MSGLGVVSNENNGMFIGAKVLIAFELNSASVSTDGDRKIEVQGEVINIIEYKDSYRYCMRIFPDRIMSEKILRYITLREHEILEDLNSELKDYLV
;
A
#
# COMPACT_ATOMS: atom_id res chain seq x y z
N MET A 1 -12.41 -2.88 -5.59
CA MET A 1 -11.04 -2.80 -6.13
C MET A 1 -10.13 -2.53 -4.94
N SER A 2 -9.69 -3.59 -4.25
CA SER A 2 -9.02 -3.46 -2.94
C SER A 2 -7.97 -4.56 -2.83
N GLY A 3 -6.78 -4.29 -3.34
CA GLY A 3 -5.66 -5.22 -3.33
C GLY A 3 -4.43 -4.57 -2.70
N LEU A 4 -3.61 -5.38 -2.06
CA LEU A 4 -2.31 -5.00 -1.52
C LEU A 4 -1.25 -5.96 -2.03
N GLY A 5 -0.11 -5.42 -2.45
CA GLY A 5 1.08 -6.21 -2.77
C GLY A 5 2.15 -5.99 -1.70
N VAL A 6 2.63 -7.07 -1.08
CA VAL A 6 3.70 -7.02 -0.08
C VAL A 6 4.89 -7.79 -0.62
N VAL A 7 6.09 -7.21 -0.51
CA VAL A 7 7.35 -7.87 -0.86
C VAL A 7 8.09 -8.19 0.43
N SER A 8 8.60 -9.42 0.55
CA SER A 8 9.45 -9.85 1.64
C SER A 8 10.64 -10.62 1.10
N ASN A 9 11.81 -10.46 1.72
CA ASN A 9 12.99 -11.27 1.42
C ASN A 9 12.96 -12.62 2.15
N GLU A 10 12.00 -12.82 3.04
CA GLU A 10 11.83 -14.03 3.83
C GLU A 10 10.60 -14.81 3.35
N ASN A 11 10.73 -16.13 3.32
CA ASN A 11 9.55 -16.98 3.18
C ASN A 11 8.82 -17.02 4.52
N ASN A 12 7.76 -16.23 4.64
CA ASN A 12 6.97 -16.13 5.86
C ASN A 12 6.02 -17.33 6.08
N GLY A 13 6.14 -18.39 5.28
CA GLY A 13 5.29 -19.59 5.39
C GLY A 13 3.82 -19.35 5.01
N MET A 14 3.52 -18.21 4.37
CA MET A 14 2.18 -17.89 3.87
C MET A 14 1.85 -18.72 2.63
N PHE A 15 0.58 -19.05 2.44
CA PHE A 15 0.07 -19.83 1.30
C PHE A 15 -1.18 -19.16 0.70
N ILE A 16 -1.50 -19.51 -0.55
CA ILE A 16 -2.70 -18.99 -1.23
C ILE A 16 -3.96 -19.44 -0.47
N GLY A 17 -4.86 -18.51 -0.19
CA GLY A 17 -6.07 -18.69 0.62
C GLY A 17 -5.86 -18.39 2.11
N ALA A 18 -4.63 -18.14 2.56
CA ALA A 18 -4.37 -17.79 3.96
C ALA A 18 -5.10 -16.48 4.33
N LYS A 19 -5.87 -16.52 5.42
CA LYS A 19 -6.50 -15.34 6.02
C LYS A 19 -5.49 -14.65 6.93
N VAL A 20 -5.32 -13.35 6.74
CA VAL A 20 -4.28 -12.56 7.41
C VAL A 20 -4.85 -11.28 7.98
N LEU A 21 -4.28 -10.83 9.09
CA LEU A 21 -4.44 -9.47 9.59
C LEU A 21 -3.25 -8.65 9.09
N ILE A 22 -3.53 -7.52 8.44
CA ILE A 22 -2.53 -6.69 7.80
C ILE A 22 -2.53 -5.35 8.52
N ALA A 23 -1.38 -4.95 9.05
CA ALA A 23 -1.18 -3.65 9.66
C ALA A 23 0.00 -2.93 8.99
N PHE A 24 -0.20 -1.68 8.59
CA PHE A 24 0.85 -0.85 7.99
C PHE A 24 0.57 0.64 8.21
N GLU A 25 1.59 1.46 7.99
CA GLU A 25 1.49 2.90 8.11
C GLU A 25 1.55 3.57 6.73
N LEU A 26 0.67 4.54 6.54
CA LEU A 26 0.61 5.38 5.36
C LEU A 26 1.65 6.49 5.48
N ASN A 27 2.77 6.31 4.80
CA ASN A 27 3.78 7.35 4.68
C ASN A 27 3.26 8.38 3.67
N SER A 28 2.83 9.55 4.11
CA SER A 28 2.64 10.76 3.30
C SER A 28 2.89 11.98 4.18
N ALA A 29 3.55 12.99 3.62
CA ALA A 29 3.84 14.25 4.30
C ALA A 29 2.57 15.01 4.70
N SER A 30 1.47 14.79 3.96
CA SER A 30 0.18 15.47 4.16
C SER A 30 -0.77 14.79 5.16
N VAL A 31 -0.44 13.58 5.65
CA VAL A 31 -1.26 12.89 6.67
C VAL A 31 -0.84 13.39 8.05
N SER A 32 -1.59 14.34 8.63
CA SER A 32 -1.15 15.25 9.69
C SER A 32 -1.33 14.78 11.14
N THR A 33 -1.80 13.56 11.43
CA THR A 33 -1.90 13.04 12.81
C THR A 33 -1.52 11.57 12.93
N ASP A 34 -0.83 11.20 14.02
CA ASP A 34 -0.28 9.86 14.29
C ASP A 34 -1.33 8.73 14.24
N GLY A 35 -2.62 9.01 14.47
CA GLY A 35 -3.69 8.02 14.41
C GLY A 35 -4.31 7.81 13.01
N ASP A 36 -4.11 8.75 12.09
CA ASP A 36 -4.70 8.67 10.74
C ASP A 36 -3.82 7.93 9.73
N ARG A 37 -2.57 7.62 10.12
CA ARG A 37 -1.59 6.91 9.28
C ARG A 37 -1.71 5.39 9.36
N LYS A 38 -2.14 4.84 10.50
CA LYS A 38 -2.21 3.39 10.68
C LYS A 38 -3.43 2.80 9.97
N ILE A 39 -3.18 1.80 9.15
CA ILE A 39 -4.20 0.94 8.53
C ILE A 39 -4.09 -0.43 9.17
N GLU A 40 -5.25 -0.98 9.54
CA GLU A 40 -5.37 -2.34 10.05
C GLU A 40 -6.60 -2.98 9.42
N VAL A 41 -6.39 -4.02 8.61
CA VAL A 41 -7.44 -4.64 7.79
C VAL A 41 -7.26 -6.15 7.72
N GLN A 42 -8.36 -6.87 7.61
CA GLN A 42 -8.32 -8.29 7.28
C GLN A 42 -8.08 -8.48 5.79
N GLY A 43 -7.45 -9.59 5.42
CA GLY A 43 -7.17 -9.92 4.03
C GLY A 43 -7.02 -11.41 3.77
N GLU A 44 -6.84 -11.73 2.51
CA GLU A 44 -6.58 -13.08 2.01
C GLU A 44 -5.49 -13.05 0.95
N VAL A 45 -4.51 -13.95 1.08
CA VAL A 45 -3.47 -14.14 0.06
C VAL A 45 -4.11 -14.78 -1.17
N ILE A 46 -4.14 -14.06 -2.28
CA ILE A 46 -4.74 -14.54 -3.55
C ILE A 46 -3.68 -15.12 -4.50
N ASN A 47 -2.42 -14.70 -4.36
CA ASN A 47 -1.32 -15.22 -5.16
C ASN A 47 0.03 -14.98 -4.45
N ILE A 48 1.02 -15.82 -4.77
CA ILE A 48 2.40 -15.68 -4.33
C ILE A 48 3.29 -15.80 -5.56
N ILE A 49 4.13 -14.79 -5.79
CA ILE A 49 5.13 -14.81 -6.85
C ILE A 49 6.50 -14.96 -6.18
N GLU A 50 7.21 -16.02 -6.52
CA GLU A 50 8.55 -16.28 -6.01
C GLU A 50 9.60 -15.68 -6.96
N TYR A 51 10.54 -14.94 -6.39
CA TYR A 51 11.74 -14.47 -7.05
C TYR A 51 12.97 -15.15 -6.44
N LYS A 52 14.15 -14.94 -7.02
CA LYS A 52 15.39 -15.60 -6.57
C LYS A 52 15.67 -15.41 -5.08
N ASP A 53 15.46 -14.20 -4.56
CA ASP A 53 15.79 -13.81 -3.19
C ASP A 53 14.64 -13.07 -2.49
N SER A 54 13.40 -13.20 -3.00
CA SER A 54 12.23 -12.53 -2.43
C SER A 54 10.90 -13.16 -2.85
N TYR A 55 9.84 -12.77 -2.15
CA TYR A 55 8.47 -13.22 -2.37
C TYR A 55 7.56 -12.00 -2.47
N ARG A 56 6.66 -12.00 -3.46
CA ARG A 56 5.57 -11.02 -3.54
C ARG A 56 4.25 -11.69 -3.25
N TYR A 57 3.62 -11.26 -2.16
CA TYR A 57 2.31 -11.69 -1.74
C TYR A 57 1.27 -10.70 -2.29
N CYS A 58 0.41 -11.18 -3.18
CA CYS A 58 -0.76 -10.44 -3.64
C CYS A 58 -1.93 -10.78 -2.73
N MET A 59 -2.52 -9.77 -2.10
CA MET A 59 -3.58 -9.94 -1.11
C MET A 59 -4.82 -9.17 -1.54
N ARG A 60 -5.99 -9.76 -1.34
CA ARG A 60 -7.26 -9.04 -1.33
C ARG A 60 -7.52 -8.57 0.09
N ILE A 61 -7.84 -7.30 0.27
CA ILE A 61 -8.14 -6.72 1.59
C ILE A 61 -9.64 -6.47 1.77
N PHE A 62 -10.09 -6.48 3.02
CA PHE A 62 -11.47 -6.31 3.44
C PHE A 62 -11.57 -5.18 4.48
N PRO A 63 -11.31 -3.92 4.07
CA PRO A 63 -11.43 -2.77 4.97
C PRO A 63 -12.90 -2.54 5.34
N ASP A 64 -13.13 -2.07 6.57
CA ASP A 64 -14.40 -1.45 6.92
C ASP A 64 -14.54 -0.06 6.26
N ARG A 65 -15.66 0.61 6.51
CA ARG A 65 -15.92 1.93 5.93
C ARG A 65 -14.83 2.96 6.29
N ILE A 66 -14.40 2.99 7.55
CA ILE A 66 -13.43 3.98 8.04
C ILE A 66 -12.07 3.74 7.38
N MET A 67 -11.60 2.50 7.35
CA MET A 67 -10.33 2.14 6.71
C MET A 67 -10.39 2.34 5.20
N SER A 68 -11.52 2.05 4.56
CA SER A 68 -11.70 2.29 3.12
C SER A 68 -11.61 3.78 2.78
N GLU A 69 -12.23 4.65 3.57
CA GLU A 69 -12.17 6.10 3.39
C GLU A 69 -10.72 6.61 3.61
N LYS A 70 -10.01 6.10 4.62
CA LYS A 70 -8.59 6.43 4.85
C LYS A 70 -7.69 6.03 3.68
N ILE A 71 -7.83 4.79 3.18
CA ILE A 71 -7.05 4.28 2.05
C ILE A 71 -7.33 5.11 0.80
N LEU A 72 -8.59 5.39 0.49
CA LEU A 72 -8.97 6.15 -0.70
C LEU A 72 -8.41 7.58 -0.64
N ARG A 73 -8.58 8.27 0.49
CA ARG A 73 -8.04 9.62 0.68
C ARG A 73 -6.53 9.65 0.51
N TYR A 74 -5.81 8.66 1.04
CA TYR A 74 -4.37 8.55 0.87
C TYR A 74 -3.96 8.36 -0.58
N ILE A 75 -4.62 7.47 -1.32
CA ILE A 75 -4.33 7.22 -2.74
C ILE A 75 -4.49 8.52 -3.54
N THR A 76 -5.61 9.23 -3.35
CA THR A 76 -5.86 10.49 -4.05
C THR A 76 -4.83 11.57 -3.73
N LEU A 77 -4.43 11.70 -2.46
CA LEU A 77 -3.39 12.66 -2.06
C LEU A 77 -2.03 12.28 -2.66
N ARG A 78 -1.64 11.00 -2.61
CA ARG A 78 -0.37 10.54 -3.18
C ARG A 78 -0.31 10.71 -4.69
N GLU A 79 -1.39 10.46 -5.41
CA GLU A 79 -1.45 10.72 -6.85
C GLU A 79 -1.20 12.19 -7.18
N HIS A 80 -1.78 13.11 -6.39
CA HIS A 80 -1.55 14.53 -6.57
C HIS A 80 -0.10 14.93 -6.28
N GLU A 81 0.46 14.49 -5.15
CA GLU A 81 1.86 14.74 -4.78
C GLU A 81 2.84 14.25 -5.86
N ILE A 82 2.64 13.04 -6.40
CA ILE A 82 3.49 12.49 -7.49
C ILE A 82 3.41 13.35 -8.75
N LEU A 83 2.22 13.84 -9.12
CA LEU A 83 2.06 14.71 -10.29
C LEU A 83 2.70 16.08 -10.08
N GLU A 84 2.64 16.64 -8.87
CA GLU A 84 3.33 17.88 -8.53
C GLU A 84 4.85 17.72 -8.58
N ASP A 85 5.38 16.63 -7.99
CA ASP A 85 6.82 16.30 -8.03
C ASP A 85 7.31 16.17 -9.48
N LEU A 86 6.61 15.41 -10.32
CA LEU A 86 6.93 15.25 -11.75
C LEU A 86 6.90 16.58 -12.51
N ASN A 87 5.91 17.43 -12.25
CA ASN A 87 5.82 18.75 -12.89
C ASN A 87 6.92 19.69 -12.40
N SER A 88 7.36 19.56 -11.16
CA SER A 88 8.50 20.30 -10.63
C SER A 88 9.79 19.87 -11.31
N GLU A 89 10.06 18.57 -11.38
CA GLU A 89 11.25 18.03 -12.06
C GLU A 89 11.30 18.45 -13.54
N LEU A 90 10.17 18.44 -14.25
CA LEU A 90 10.12 18.86 -15.66
C LEU A 90 10.49 20.34 -15.87
N LYS A 91 10.20 21.22 -14.91
CA LYS A 91 10.57 22.64 -15.01
C LYS A 91 12.08 22.82 -15.00
N ASP A 92 12.80 22.02 -14.24
CA ASP A 92 14.26 22.10 -14.14
C ASP A 92 14.95 21.73 -15.47
N TYR A 93 14.30 20.95 -16.34
CA TYR A 93 14.79 20.62 -17.68
C TYR A 93 14.38 21.62 -18.78
N LEU A 94 13.49 22.57 -18.47
CA LEU A 94 13.04 23.61 -19.39
C LEU A 94 13.80 24.94 -19.24
N VAL A 95 14.81 24.97 -18.36
CA VAL A 95 15.76 26.07 -18.14
C VAL A 95 17.07 25.75 -18.84
#